data_AF-A0A821NCT0-F1
#
_entry.id   AF-A0A821NCT0-F1
#
_cell.length_a   1.000
_cell.length_b   1.000
_cell.length_c   1.000
_cell.angle_alpha   90.00
_cell.angle_beta   90.00
_cell.angle_gamma   90.00
#
_symmetry.space_group_name_H-M   'P 1'
#
loop_
_entity.id
_entity.type
_entity.pdbx_description
1 polymer ?
#
loop_
_entity_poly.entity_id
_entity_poly.type
_entity_poly.pdbx_seq_one_letter_code
_entity_poly.pdbx_strand_id
1 'polypeptide(L)'
;MITKNICVNDGLANGVTGHIVEFVESNNGNISHIIMKCDSPKVGRLHRVTCPNCHGKDTVCVTRESDTINRQDFDFSSKKGKKQFPLRLSWAMTIHKAQGITVDQVVISTKDFFGSGMGYTALSRVRTLEGLFLIDVYFDKFYCNGNVDS
;
A
#
# COMPACT_ATOMS: atom_id res chain seq x y z
N MET A 1 0.23 -2.80 4.09
CA MET A 1 0.07 -1.49 3.43
C MET A 1 -1.31 -0.89 3.69
N ILE A 2 -1.36 0.40 3.96
CA ILE A 2 -2.58 1.21 4.07
C ILE A 2 -3.14 1.46 2.66
N THR A 3 -4.45 1.28 2.49
CA THR A 3 -5.13 1.36 1.18
C THR A 3 -5.95 2.63 0.98
N LYS A 4 -5.99 3.50 1.99
CA LYS A 4 -6.78 4.75 1.99
C LYS A 4 -6.05 5.89 2.67
N ASN A 5 -6.50 7.10 2.36
CA ASN A 5 -6.02 8.29 3.04
C ASN A 5 -6.72 8.43 4.39
N ILE A 6 -5.96 8.28 5.47
CA ILE A 6 -6.45 8.47 6.84
C ILE A 6 -6.16 9.90 7.28
N CYS A 7 -4.90 10.33 7.16
CA CYS A 7 -4.47 11.71 7.43
C CYS A 7 -3.30 12.08 6.51
N VAL A 8 -3.62 12.74 5.39
CA VAL A 8 -2.61 13.11 4.37
C VAL A 8 -1.57 14.07 4.94
N ASN A 9 -1.98 15.03 5.79
CA ASN A 9 -1.09 16.01 6.41
C ASN A 9 -0.05 15.36 7.35
N ASP A 10 -0.35 14.19 7.89
CA ASP A 10 0.54 13.42 8.77
C ASP A 10 1.21 12.25 8.04
N GLY A 11 1.12 12.21 6.71
CA GLY A 11 1.68 11.17 5.87
C GLY A 11 1.00 9.79 5.99
N LEU A 12 -0.08 9.65 6.77
CA LEU A 12 -0.89 8.43 6.87
C LEU A 12 -1.84 8.35 5.67
N ALA A 13 -1.26 8.04 4.52
CA ALA A 13 -1.93 7.99 3.24
C ALA A 13 -1.91 6.58 2.61
N ASN A 14 -2.61 6.43 1.50
CA ASN A 14 -2.55 5.22 0.68
C ASN A 14 -1.10 4.93 0.25
N GLY A 15 -0.67 3.67 0.37
CA GLY A 15 0.68 3.21 0.04
C GLY A 15 1.62 3.11 1.23
N VAL A 16 1.27 3.65 2.40
CA VAL A 16 2.10 3.51 3.61
C VAL A 16 2.22 2.03 4.00
N THR A 17 3.46 1.57 4.17
CA THR A 17 3.79 0.20 4.59
C THR A 17 4.23 0.16 6.06
N GLY A 18 4.26 -1.05 6.59
CA GLY A 18 4.49 -1.32 8.00
C GLY A 18 4.02 -2.71 8.38
N HIS A 19 4.29 -3.09 9.62
CA HIS A 19 3.91 -4.38 10.19
C HIS A 19 2.88 -4.21 11.30
N ILE A 20 2.01 -5.21 11.44
CA ILE A 20 1.02 -5.26 12.52
C ILE A 20 1.74 -5.65 13.81
N VAL A 21 1.47 -4.90 14.87
CA VAL A 21 2.01 -5.16 16.21
C VAL A 21 0.98 -5.92 17.05
N GLU A 22 -0.28 -5.49 17.00
CA GLU A 22 -1.33 -6.01 17.88
C GLU A 22 -2.72 -5.86 17.25
N PHE A 23 -3.61 -6.82 17.55
CA PHE A 23 -5.04 -6.73 17.29
C PHE A 23 -5.76 -6.46 18.60
N VAL A 24 -6.50 -5.36 18.69
CA VAL A 24 -7.18 -4.98 19.94
C VAL A 24 -8.65 -5.34 19.84
N GLU A 25 -9.09 -6.27 20.66
CA GLU A 25 -10.49 -6.73 20.71
C GLU A 25 -11.37 -5.81 21.55
N SER A 26 -12.64 -5.69 21.16
CA SER A 26 -13.69 -5.10 21.97
C SER A 26 -14.26 -6.15 22.92
N ASN A 27 -15.01 -5.70 23.93
CA ASN A 27 -15.70 -6.56 24.91
C ASN A 27 -16.62 -7.62 24.27
N ASN A 28 -17.02 -7.41 23.01
CA ASN A 28 -17.90 -8.29 22.25
C ASN A 28 -17.13 -9.34 21.42
N GLY A 29 -15.82 -9.51 21.64
CA GLY A 29 -14.96 -10.46 20.88
C GLY A 29 -14.65 -10.04 19.45
N ASN A 30 -15.09 -8.85 19.02
CA ASN A 30 -14.76 -8.31 17.70
C ASN A 30 -13.51 -7.44 17.79
N ILE A 31 -12.55 -7.61 16.87
CA ILE A 31 -11.41 -6.69 16.74
C ILE A 31 -11.95 -5.27 16.58
N SER A 32 -11.59 -4.35 17.46
CA SER A 32 -12.02 -2.94 17.41
C SER A 32 -11.12 -2.12 16.51
N HIS A 33 -9.80 -2.26 16.69
CA HIS A 33 -8.76 -1.58 15.94
C HIS A 33 -7.48 -2.41 15.86
N ILE A 34 -6.62 -2.06 14.91
CA ILE A 34 -5.35 -2.73 14.66
C ILE A 34 -4.23 -1.73 14.95
N ILE A 35 -3.23 -2.16 15.72
CA ILE A 35 -2.02 -1.39 15.97
C ILE A 35 -0.97 -1.79 14.94
N MET A 36 -0.49 -0.81 14.18
CA MET A 36 0.49 -0.98 13.13
C MET A 36 1.70 -0.08 13.40
N LYS A 37 2.90 -0.61 13.20
CA LYS A 37 4.13 0.20 13.14
C LYS A 37 4.47 0.49 11.69
N CYS A 38 4.49 1.77 11.31
CA CYS A 38 4.89 2.19 9.97
C CYS A 38 6.40 2.04 9.78
N ASP A 39 6.83 1.71 8.56
CA ASP A 39 8.27 1.57 8.25
C ASP A 39 9.01 2.91 8.38
N SER A 40 8.33 4.02 8.06
CA SER A 40 8.86 5.37 8.23
C SER A 40 8.42 5.99 9.56
N PRO A 41 9.35 6.39 10.44
CA PRO A 41 9.03 7.05 11.72
C PRO A 41 8.53 8.50 11.53
N LYS A 42 8.52 9.00 10.28
CA LYS A 42 7.94 10.32 9.95
C LYS A 42 6.43 10.27 9.80
N VAL A 43 5.88 9.09 9.50
CA VAL A 43 4.45 8.91 9.20
C VAL A 43 3.64 8.71 10.48
N GLY A 44 2.55 9.44 10.61
CA GLY A 44 1.61 9.27 11.71
C GLY A 44 2.04 9.92 13.02
N ARG A 45 2.94 10.91 12.99
CA ARG A 45 3.48 11.54 14.19
C ARG A 45 2.40 12.27 14.97
N LEU A 46 1.56 13.04 14.29
CA LEU A 46 0.46 13.74 14.93
C LEU A 46 -0.57 12.73 15.45
N HIS A 47 -0.90 11.72 14.65
CA HIS A 47 -1.86 10.67 15.00
C HIS A 47 -1.44 9.88 16.25
N ARG A 48 -0.16 9.59 16.43
CA ARG A 48 0.36 8.91 17.63
C ARG A 48 0.10 9.69 18.92
N VAL A 49 0.13 11.01 18.84
CA VAL A 49 -0.04 11.91 19.99
C VAL A 49 -1.52 12.20 20.23
N THR A 50 -2.30 12.38 19.17
CA THR A 50 -3.73 12.73 19.28
C THR A 50 -4.63 11.52 19.50
N CYS A 51 -4.23 10.33 19.05
CA CYS A 51 -5.04 9.14 19.18
C CYS A 51 -4.87 8.50 20.57
N PRO A 52 -5.94 8.37 21.36
CA PRO A 52 -5.87 7.79 22.72
C PRO A 52 -5.41 6.32 22.71
N ASN A 53 -5.68 5.60 21.61
CA ASN A 53 -5.35 4.19 21.46
C ASN A 53 -3.91 3.95 20.98
N CYS A 54 -3.15 5.00 20.64
CA CYS A 54 -1.77 4.83 20.18
C CYS A 54 -0.74 4.71 21.33
N HIS A 55 -1.19 4.77 22.59
CA HIS A 55 -0.37 4.58 23.82
C HIS A 55 0.97 5.36 23.84
N GLY A 56 1.09 6.46 23.08
CA GLY A 56 2.32 7.24 22.96
C GLY A 56 3.51 6.48 22.36
N LYS A 57 3.28 5.32 21.74
CA LYS A 57 4.32 4.48 21.13
C LYS A 57 4.54 4.89 19.67
N ASP A 58 5.62 4.40 19.06
CA ASP A 58 5.95 4.55 17.63
C ASP A 58 5.00 3.72 16.72
N THR A 59 3.69 3.81 16.97
CA THR A 59 2.65 2.97 16.37
C THR A 59 1.38 3.76 16.09
N VAL A 60 0.68 3.39 15.03
CA VAL A 60 -0.58 4.01 14.62
C VAL A 60 -1.74 3.04 14.78
N CYS A 61 -2.87 3.58 15.24
CA CYS A 61 -4.13 2.86 15.36
C CYS A 61 -4.92 2.98 14.06
N VAL A 62 -5.33 1.83 13.51
CA VAL A 62 -6.12 1.71 12.28
C VAL A 62 -7.48 1.12 12.62
N THR A 63 -8.54 1.86 12.32
CA THR A 63 -9.94 1.47 12.55
C THR A 63 -10.61 1.04 11.25
N ARG A 64 -11.81 0.42 11.34
CA ARG A 64 -12.58 0.07 10.14
C ARG A 64 -13.21 1.32 9.53
N GLU A 65 -13.13 1.42 8.22
CA GLU A 65 -13.88 2.38 7.43
C GLU A 65 -15.05 1.73 6.71
N SER A 66 -16.10 2.53 6.50
CA SER A 66 -17.31 2.13 5.77
C SER A 66 -17.31 2.78 4.39
N ASP A 67 -17.36 1.96 3.36
CA ASP A 67 -17.38 2.38 1.96
C ASP A 67 -18.71 2.05 1.31
N THR A 68 -19.36 3.04 0.69
CA THR A 68 -20.51 2.81 -0.17
C THR A 68 -20.07 2.80 -1.62
N ILE A 69 -20.21 1.65 -2.29
CA ILE A 69 -20.01 1.53 -3.72
C ILE A 69 -21.36 1.77 -4.38
N ASN A 70 -21.45 2.86 -5.16
CA ASN A 70 -22.56 3.07 -6.08
C ASN A 70 -22.25 2.30 -7.36
N ARG A 71 -23.00 1.23 -7.65
CA ARG A 71 -23.04 0.65 -8.99
C ARG A 71 -24.22 1.28 -9.73
N GLN A 72 -23.93 1.98 -10.81
CA GLN A 72 -24.91 2.32 -11.82
C GLN A 72 -24.88 1.19 -12.85
N ASP A 73 -25.66 0.15 -12.60
CA ASP A 73 -26.01 -0.81 -13.64
C ASP A 73 -27.30 -0.28 -14.31
N PHE A 74 -27.41 -0.45 -15.64
CA PHE A 74 -28.33 0.24 -16.57
C PHE A 74 -29.83 0.21 -16.19
N ASP A 75 -30.24 -0.59 -15.20
CA ASP A 75 -31.63 -0.75 -14.74
C ASP A 75 -31.82 -0.78 -13.21
N PHE A 76 -30.75 -0.75 -12.40
CA PHE A 76 -30.90 -0.88 -10.94
C PHE A 76 -29.77 -0.18 -10.16
N SER A 77 -30.13 0.85 -9.39
CA SER A 77 -29.20 1.51 -8.46
C SER A 77 -29.15 0.74 -7.14
N SER A 78 -28.18 -0.15 -7.00
CA SER A 78 -27.88 -0.83 -5.74
C SER A 78 -26.71 -0.16 -5.02
N LYS A 79 -26.95 0.38 -3.83
CA LYS A 79 -25.90 0.86 -2.92
C LYS A 79 -25.42 -0.29 -2.05
N LYS A 80 -24.19 -0.76 -2.26
CA LYS A 80 -23.57 -1.80 -1.42
C LYS A 80 -22.49 -1.19 -0.54
N GLY A 81 -22.69 -1.30 0.77
CA GLY A 81 -21.72 -0.89 1.78
C GLY A 81 -20.72 -2.01 2.10
N LYS A 82 -19.46 -1.68 2.36
CA LYS A 82 -18.45 -2.57 2.96
C LYS A 82 -17.80 -1.88 4.15
N LYS A 83 -17.75 -2.54 5.30
CA LYS A 83 -17.01 -2.07 6.48
C LYS A 83 -15.76 -2.93 6.68
N GLN A 84 -14.58 -2.38 6.41
CA GLN A 84 -13.31 -3.12 6.47
C GLN A 84 -12.18 -2.24 7.00
N PHE A 85 -11.09 -2.86 7.47
CA PHE A 85 -9.86 -2.12 7.73
C PHE A 85 -9.22 -1.70 6.41
N PRO A 86 -8.70 -0.47 6.27
CA PRO A 86 -8.02 -0.01 5.06
C PRO A 86 -6.59 -0.58 5.00
N LEU A 87 -6.44 -1.89 5.14
CA LEU A 87 -5.17 -2.60 5.15
C LEU A 87 -5.18 -3.73 4.11
N ARG A 88 -4.03 -3.95 3.49
CA ARG A 88 -3.77 -5.10 2.61
C ARG A 88 -2.37 -5.64 2.88
N LEU A 89 -2.21 -6.96 2.82
CA LEU A 89 -0.89 -7.60 2.80
C LEU A 89 -0.10 -7.09 1.58
N SER A 90 1.17 -6.77 1.80
CA SER A 90 1.98 -6.06 0.82
C SER A 90 3.41 -6.59 0.71
N TRP A 91 3.61 -7.89 0.96
CA TRP A 91 4.89 -8.55 0.66
C TRP A 91 5.15 -8.67 -0.84
N ALA A 92 4.08 -8.89 -1.60
CA ALA A 92 4.11 -8.91 -3.05
C ALA A 92 3.01 -7.99 -3.58
N MET A 93 3.34 -7.22 -4.62
CA MET A 93 2.39 -6.34 -5.29
C MET A 93 2.76 -6.20 -6.76
N THR A 94 1.77 -5.84 -7.57
CA THR A 94 2.02 -5.59 -8.99
C THR A 94 2.80 -4.30 -9.17
N ILE A 95 3.59 -4.21 -10.25
CA ILE A 95 4.38 -3.01 -10.60
C ILE A 95 3.48 -1.76 -10.66
N HIS A 96 2.28 -1.89 -11.22
CA HIS A 96 1.30 -0.81 -11.27
C HIS A 96 0.89 -0.30 -9.88
N LYS A 97 0.80 -1.18 -8.88
CA LYS A 97 0.49 -0.77 -7.51
C LYS A 97 1.71 -0.23 -6.78
N ALA A 98 2.92 -0.58 -7.21
CA ALA A 98 4.17 -0.04 -6.68
C ALA A 98 4.55 1.33 -7.27
N GLN A 99 3.82 1.83 -8.27
CA GLN A 99 4.12 3.12 -8.90
C GLN A 99 4.09 4.25 -7.86
N GLY A 100 5.21 4.97 -7.72
CA GLY A 100 5.37 6.04 -6.74
C GLY A 100 5.83 5.58 -5.35
N ILE A 101 5.93 4.27 -5.11
CA ILE A 101 6.53 3.73 -3.88
C ILE A 101 8.06 3.75 -4.01
N THR A 102 8.74 3.91 -2.89
CA THR A 102 10.20 3.76 -2.77
C THR A 102 10.49 2.68 -1.74
N VAL A 103 11.31 1.70 -2.11
CA VAL A 103 11.67 0.55 -1.27
C VAL A 103 13.19 0.43 -1.15
N ASP A 104 13.67 -0.04 0.00
CA ASP A 104 15.10 -0.24 0.23
C ASP A 104 15.59 -1.56 -0.38
N GLN A 105 14.75 -2.60 -0.37
CA GLN A 105 15.04 -3.90 -0.96
C GLN A 105 13.83 -4.43 -1.73
N VAL A 106 14.08 -5.06 -2.88
CA VAL A 106 13.02 -5.65 -3.71
C VAL A 106 13.53 -6.83 -4.52
N VAL A 107 12.68 -7.86 -4.63
CA VAL A 107 12.85 -8.96 -5.58
C VAL A 107 11.90 -8.74 -6.76
N ILE A 108 12.43 -8.71 -7.98
CA ILE A 108 11.64 -8.50 -9.20
C ILE A 108 11.85 -9.70 -10.14
N SER A 109 10.73 -10.34 -10.53
CA SER A 109 10.70 -11.30 -11.63
C SER A 109 10.28 -10.61 -12.92
N THR A 110 11.04 -10.81 -14.00
CA THR A 110 10.70 -10.21 -15.32
C THR A 110 9.81 -11.12 -16.18
N LYS A 111 9.60 -12.36 -15.73
CA LYS A 111 8.82 -13.39 -16.46
C LYS A 111 7.46 -12.90 -16.93
N ASP A 112 6.77 -12.11 -16.11
CA ASP A 112 5.41 -11.63 -16.39
C ASP A 112 5.36 -10.18 -16.89
N PHE A 113 6.48 -9.60 -17.34
CA PHE A 113 6.45 -8.30 -18.00
C PHE A 113 5.78 -8.45 -19.37
N PHE A 114 4.80 -7.58 -19.64
CA PHE A 114 4.02 -7.58 -20.88
C PHE A 114 3.87 -6.19 -21.52
N GLY A 115 4.32 -5.13 -20.85
CA GLY A 115 4.15 -3.75 -21.29
C GLY A 115 5.47 -2.99 -21.38
N SER A 116 5.54 -2.06 -22.33
CA SER A 116 6.68 -1.16 -22.49
C SER A 116 6.89 -0.32 -21.24
N GLY A 117 8.14 -0.12 -20.82
CA GLY A 117 8.47 0.68 -19.64
C GLY A 117 8.11 0.07 -18.27
N MET A 118 7.53 -1.13 -18.22
CA MET A 118 7.29 -1.83 -16.94
C MET A 118 8.59 -2.12 -16.20
N GLY A 119 9.63 -2.54 -16.94
CA GLY A 119 10.95 -2.79 -16.35
C GLY A 119 11.55 -1.55 -15.70
N TYR A 120 11.51 -0.41 -16.39
CA TYR A 120 11.93 0.87 -15.79
C TYR A 120 11.10 1.23 -14.56
N THR A 121 9.77 1.07 -14.62
CA THR A 121 8.88 1.39 -13.50
C THR A 121 9.22 0.54 -12.26
N ALA A 122 9.50 -0.76 -12.46
CA ALA A 122 9.87 -1.68 -11.39
C ALA A 122 11.25 -1.35 -10.81
N LEU A 123 12.25 -1.18 -11.67
CA LEU A 123 13.64 -0.90 -11.27
C LEU A 123 13.76 0.45 -10.54
N SER A 124 13.04 1.47 -11.00
CA SER A 124 13.08 2.81 -10.38
C SER A 124 12.44 2.89 -8.98
N ARG A 125 11.90 1.78 -8.44
CA ARG A 125 11.33 1.76 -7.07
C ARG A 125 12.40 1.55 -6.00
N VAL A 126 13.52 0.91 -6.34
CA VAL A 126 14.59 0.60 -5.38
C VAL A 126 15.55 1.78 -5.24
N ARG A 127 16.01 2.06 -4.02
CA ARG A 127 16.90 3.20 -3.74
C ARG A 127 18.36 2.94 -4.12
N THR A 128 18.81 1.72 -3.93
CA THR A 128 20.20 1.32 -4.11
C THR A 128 20.26 0.06 -4.94
N LEU A 129 21.35 -0.09 -5.70
CA LEU A 129 21.58 -1.29 -6.49
C LEU A 129 21.75 -2.53 -5.60
N GLU A 130 22.35 -2.38 -4.42
CA GLU A 130 22.52 -3.45 -3.43
C GLU A 130 21.19 -4.04 -2.93
N GLY A 131 20.11 -3.25 -2.94
CA GLY A 131 18.78 -3.71 -2.58
C GLY A 131 18.00 -4.36 -3.71
N LEU A 132 18.55 -4.43 -4.93
CA LEU A 132 17.88 -4.96 -6.10
C LEU A 132 18.24 -6.43 -6.32
N PHE A 133 17.22 -7.28 -6.31
CA PHE A 133 17.36 -8.69 -6.64
C PHE A 133 16.49 -9.02 -7.85
N LEU A 134 17.11 -9.51 -8.92
CA LEU A 134 16.41 -9.92 -10.14
C LEU A 134 16.37 -11.45 -10.23
N ILE A 135 15.19 -11.98 -10.53
CA ILE A 135 14.97 -13.40 -10.83
C ILE A 135 14.28 -13.54 -12.18
N ASP A 136 14.41 -14.70 -12.84
CA ASP A 136 13.80 -14.99 -14.14
C ASP A 136 13.97 -13.82 -15.15
N VAL A 137 15.22 -13.50 -15.48
CA VAL A 137 15.55 -12.29 -16.28
C VAL A 137 15.45 -12.59 -17.78
N TYR A 138 14.54 -11.88 -18.45
CA TYR A 138 14.30 -11.90 -19.89
C TYR A 138 14.55 -10.49 -20.45
N PHE A 139 15.71 -10.30 -21.09
CA PHE A 139 16.15 -8.97 -21.52
C PHE A 139 15.31 -8.37 -22.66
N ASP A 140 14.68 -9.20 -23.48
CA ASP A 140 13.72 -8.83 -24.53
C ASP A 140 12.47 -8.12 -23.98
N LYS A 141 12.19 -8.28 -22.68
CA LYS A 141 11.06 -7.62 -22.01
C LYS A 141 11.37 -6.20 -21.53
N PHE A 142 12.61 -5.73 -21.69
CA PHE A 142 12.99 -4.34 -21.46
C PHE A 142 12.94 -3.56 -22.78
N TYR A 143 11.79 -2.97 -23.08
CA TYR A 143 11.60 -2.16 -24.28
C TYR A 143 10.81 -0.89 -24.00
N CYS A 144 11.03 0.11 -24.85
CA CYS A 144 10.30 1.37 -24.87
C CYS A 144 9.30 1.36 -26.03
N ASN A 145 8.20 2.10 -25.87
CA ASN A 145 7.28 2.32 -26.97
C ASN A 145 7.84 3.43 -27.87
N GLY A 146 8.02 3.14 -29.17
CA GLY A 146 8.60 4.08 -30.13
C GLY A 146 7.79 5.35 -30.35
N ASN A 147 6.52 5.39 -29.94
CA ASN A 147 5.64 6.56 -30.08
C ASN A 147 5.76 7.57 -28.93
N VAL A 148 6.64 7.36 -27.94
CA VAL A 148 6.79 8.24 -26.77
C VAL A 148 7.86 9.33 -27.02
N ASP A 149 8.74 9.13 -28.00
CA ASP A 149 9.83 10.06 -28.36
C ASP A 149 9.52 10.93 -29.60
N SER A 150 8.25 11.07 -29.98
CA SER A 150 7.78 11.87 -31.14
C SER A 150 6.95 13.08 -30.74
#